data_AF-A0A2U8VRC1-F1
#
_entry.id   AF-A0A2U8VRC1-F1
#
_cell.length_a   1.000
_cell.length_b   1.000
_cell.length_c   1.000
_cell.angle_alpha   90.00
_cell.angle_beta   90.00
_cell.angle_gamma   90.00
#
_symmetry.space_group_name_H-M   'P 1'
#
loop_
_entity.id
_entity.type
_entity.pdbx_description
1 polymer ?
#
loop_
_entity_poly.entity_id
_entity_poly.type
_entity_poly.pdbx_seq_one_letter_code
_entity_poly.pdbx_strand_id
1 'polypeptide(L)'
;MCVEAETQISSKTIGKWLEGASSPSGNAYHRLIEVYGPELFVFVSPDASPASLREAARICAQARAERQRDAIEREIAALWGAR
;
A
#
# COMPACT_ATOMS: atom_id res chain seq x y z
N MET A 1 -1.90 -0.46 -16.88
CA MET A 1 -2.19 0.38 -15.71
C MET A 1 -0.94 1.22 -15.45
N CYS A 2 -1.04 2.54 -15.25
CA CYS A 2 0.12 3.39 -15.01
C CYS A 2 0.21 3.78 -13.53
N VAL A 3 1.43 3.94 -13.03
CA VAL A 3 1.74 4.22 -11.62
C VAL A 3 1.01 5.47 -11.09
N GLU A 4 0.79 6.47 -11.95
CA GLU A 4 0.07 7.70 -11.60
C GLU A 4 -1.41 7.46 -11.33
N ALA A 5 -2.06 6.60 -12.11
CA ALA A 5 -3.47 6.28 -11.93
C ALA A 5 -3.70 5.51 -10.63
N GLU A 6 -2.79 4.60 -10.29
CA GLU A 6 -2.90 3.73 -9.10
C GLU A 6 -2.60 4.51 -7.82
N THR A 7 -1.58 5.36 -7.83
CA THR A 7 -1.08 6.02 -6.61
C THR A 7 -1.50 7.48 -6.47
N GLN A 8 -1.96 8.11 -7.56
CA GLN A 8 -2.18 9.56 -7.66
C GLN A 8 -0.88 10.38 -7.44
N ILE A 9 0.28 9.77 -7.65
CA ILE A 9 1.60 10.39 -7.54
C ILE A 9 2.20 10.47 -8.94
N SER A 10 2.74 11.63 -9.31
CA SER A 10 3.36 11.78 -10.63
C SER A 10 4.50 10.77 -10.84
N SER A 11 4.56 10.20 -12.03
CA SER A 11 5.60 9.27 -12.49
C SER A 11 6.99 9.89 -12.34
N LYS A 12 7.11 11.21 -12.57
CA LYS A 12 8.33 11.98 -12.35
C LYS A 12 8.77 11.98 -10.88
N THR A 13 7.84 12.10 -9.94
CA THR A 13 8.14 12.04 -8.50
C THR A 13 8.61 10.64 -8.12
N ILE A 14 7.94 9.60 -8.63
CA ILE A 14 8.33 8.21 -8.37
C ILE A 14 9.69 7.90 -8.98
N GLY A 15 9.98 8.41 -10.19
CA GLY A 15 11.31 8.30 -10.81
C GLY A 15 12.42 8.83 -9.90
N LYS A 16 12.24 10.03 -9.32
CA LYS A 16 13.20 10.60 -8.36
C LYS A 16 13.41 9.73 -7.14
N TRP A 17 12.37 9.06 -6.65
CA TRP A 17 12.48 8.14 -5.51
C TRP A 17 13.27 6.88 -5.86
N LEU A 18 13.02 6.31 -7.04
CA LEU A 18 13.75 5.16 -7.54
C LEU A 18 15.22 5.47 -7.83
N GLU A 19 15.52 6.71 -8.22
CA GLU A 19 16.88 7.23 -8.41
C GLU A 19 17.56 7.63 -7.09
N GLY A 20 16.86 7.58 -5.95
CA GLY A 20 17.38 8.01 -4.65
C GLY A 20 17.57 9.53 -4.52
N ALA A 21 17.05 10.32 -5.46
CA ALA A 21 17.15 11.78 -5.46
C ALA A 21 16.24 12.46 -4.42
N SER A 22 15.21 11.75 -3.94
CA SER A 22 14.37 12.13 -2.82
C SER A 22 13.70 10.90 -2.21
N SER A 23 12.94 11.07 -1.11
CA SER A 23 12.17 9.99 -0.49
C SER A 23 10.69 10.37 -0.35
N PRO A 24 9.78 9.38 -0.35
CA PRO A 24 8.37 9.64 -0.05
C PRO A 24 8.18 10.13 1.37
N SER A 25 7.21 11.03 1.56
CA SER A 25 6.84 11.62 2.84
C SER A 25 5.33 11.78 2.96
N GLY A 26 4.84 11.89 4.20
CA GLY A 26 3.42 12.08 4.49
C GLY A 26 2.53 11.03 3.82
N ASN A 27 1.47 11.48 3.14
CA ASN A 27 0.50 10.57 2.51
C ASN A 27 1.07 9.75 1.34
N ALA A 28 2.22 10.16 0.78
CA ALA A 28 2.77 9.52 -0.41
C ALA A 28 3.28 8.10 -0.12
N TYR A 29 3.86 7.85 1.06
CA TYR A 29 4.25 6.49 1.42
C TYR A 29 3.06 5.62 1.81
N HIS A 30 1.99 6.19 2.40
CA HIS A 30 0.73 5.45 2.65
C HIS A 30 0.17 4.88 1.36
N ARG A 31 0.06 5.72 0.32
CA ARG A 31 -0.40 5.30 -1.01
C ARG A 31 0.48 4.23 -1.64
N LEU A 32 1.80 4.34 -1.53
CA LEU A 32 2.70 3.30 -2.02
C LEU A 32 2.45 1.95 -1.34
N ILE A 33 2.27 1.94 -0.02
CA ILE A 33 2.05 0.72 0.75
C ILE A 33 0.68 0.11 0.43
N GLU A 34 -0.35 0.95 0.28
CA GLU A 34 -1.70 0.51 -0.10
C GLU A 34 -1.71 -0.18 -1.48
N VAL A 35 -0.98 0.36 -2.45
CA VAL A 35 -1.02 -0.09 -3.85
C VAL A 35 -0.02 -1.22 -4.12
N TYR A 36 1.23 -1.07 -3.66
CA TYR A 36 2.34 -1.96 -4.02
C TYR A 36 2.90 -2.76 -2.84
N GLY A 37 2.40 -2.53 -1.63
CA GLY A 37 2.94 -3.15 -0.43
C GLY A 37 4.15 -2.42 0.16
N PRO A 38 4.63 -2.87 1.33
CA PRO A 38 5.71 -2.21 2.06
C PRO A 38 7.09 -2.34 1.39
N GLU A 39 7.28 -3.31 0.49
CA GLU A 39 8.58 -3.61 -0.14
C GLU A 39 9.08 -2.42 -0.95
N LEU A 40 8.20 -1.83 -1.77
CA LEU A 40 8.57 -0.65 -2.56
C LEU A 40 8.86 0.55 -1.66
N PHE A 41 8.08 0.75 -0.59
CA PHE A 41 8.34 1.81 0.37
C PHE A 41 9.72 1.67 1.03
N VAL A 42 10.08 0.47 1.49
CA VAL A 42 11.40 0.21 2.09
C VAL A 42 12.52 0.43 1.07
N PHE A 43 12.31 0.05 -0.19
CA PHE A 43 13.28 0.28 -1.25
C PHE A 43 13.57 1.76 -1.50
N VAL A 44 12.54 2.62 -1.57
CA VAL A 44 12.71 4.06 -1.85
C VAL A 44 13.00 4.92 -0.61
N SER A 45 12.88 4.33 0.58
CA SER A 45 13.18 4.96 1.87
C SER A 45 14.00 3.99 2.75
N PRO A 46 15.26 3.68 2.37
CA PRO A 46 16.08 2.73 3.13
C PRO A 46 16.35 3.20 4.57
N ASP A 47 16.42 4.52 4.78
CA ASP A 47 16.62 5.15 6.09
C ASP A 47 15.29 5.50 6.79
N ALA A 48 14.20 4.81 6.45
CA ALA A 48 12.89 5.06 7.04
C ALA A 48 12.94 4.95 8.58
N SER A 49 12.37 5.94 9.25
CA SER A 49 12.33 5.95 10.71
C SER A 49 11.54 4.74 11.26
N PRO A 50 11.86 4.26 12.48
CA PRO A 50 11.07 3.21 13.13
C PRO A 50 9.58 3.53 13.24
N ALA A 51 9.21 4.81 13.34
CA ALA A 51 7.80 5.24 13.33
C ALA A 51 7.13 4.98 11.97
N SER A 52 7.81 5.30 10.87
CA SER A 52 7.33 5.06 9.51
C SER A 52 7.17 3.56 9.23
N LEU A 53 8.10 2.72 9.69
CA LEU A 53 8.02 1.26 9.55
C LEU A 53 6.85 0.66 10.35
N ARG A 54 6.59 1.17 11.56
CA ARG A 54 5.42 0.74 12.35
C ARG A 54 4.10 1.13 11.67
N GLU A 55 4.03 2.31 11.09
CA GLU A 55 2.85 2.73 10.35
C GLU A 55 2.65 1.87 9.10
N ALA A 56 3.72 1.54 8.38
CA ALA A 56 3.64 0.59 7.27
C ALA A 56 3.11 -0.78 7.68
N ALA A 57 3.59 -1.31 8.82
CA ALA A 57 3.08 -2.55 9.38
C ALA A 57 1.59 -2.46 9.75
N ARG A 58 1.14 -1.31 10.28
CA ARG A 58 -0.28 -1.05 10.60
C ARG A 58 -1.15 -1.11 9.35
N ILE A 59 -0.75 -0.40 8.29
CA ILE A 59 -1.47 -0.41 7.00
C ILE A 59 -1.56 -1.82 6.44
N CYS A 60 -0.44 -2.57 6.46
CA CYS A 60 -0.42 -3.96 5.98
C CYS A 60 -1.34 -4.88 6.80
N ALA A 61 -1.39 -4.70 8.13
CA ALA A 61 -2.29 -5.45 8.99
C ALA A 61 -3.75 -5.14 8.69
N GLN A 62 -4.09 -3.86 8.49
CA GLN A 62 -5.42 -3.43 8.12
C GLN A 62 -5.86 -4.03 6.77
N ALA A 63 -5.02 -3.92 5.73
CA ALA A 63 -5.32 -4.47 4.41
C ALA A 63 -5.51 -6.01 4.43
N ARG A 64 -4.79 -6.72 5.31
CA ARG A 64 -5.00 -8.17 5.52
C ARG A 64 -6.37 -8.45 6.15
N ALA A 65 -6.74 -7.69 7.17
CA ALA A 65 -8.03 -7.85 7.84
C ALA A 65 -9.20 -7.54 6.88
N GLU A 66 -9.09 -6.49 6.07
CA GLU A 66 -10.09 -6.13 5.06
C GLU A 66 -10.26 -7.25 4.01
N ARG A 67 -9.16 -7.83 3.51
CA ARG A 67 -9.22 -8.99 2.59
C ARG A 67 -9.89 -10.22 3.22
N GLN A 68 -9.64 -10.47 4.51
CA GLN A 68 -10.29 -11.57 5.23
C GLN A 68 -11.79 -11.33 5.40
N ARG A 69 -12.18 -10.11 5.77
CA ARG A 69 -13.60 -9.70 5.83
C ARG A 69 -14.28 -9.92 4.48
N ASP A 70 -13.70 -9.42 3.39
CA ASP A 70 -14.29 -9.53 2.06
C ASP A 70 -14.40 -10.98 1.56
N ALA A 71 -13.51 -11.86 2.02
CA ALA A 71 -13.59 -13.30 1.74
C ALA A 71 -14.78 -13.94 2.50
N ILE A 72 -14.92 -13.64 3.79
CA ILE A 72 -16.03 -14.11 4.62
C ILE A 72 -17.37 -13.62 4.09
N GLU A 73 -17.47 -12.34 3.70
CA GLU A 73 -18.70 -11.78 3.13
C GLU A 73 -19.11 -12.48 1.82
N ARG A 74 -18.13 -12.83 0.98
CA ARG A 74 -18.37 -13.63 -0.24
C ARG A 74 -18.85 -15.04 0.07
N GLU A 75 -18.29 -15.68 1.08
CA GLU A 75 -18.73 -17.02 1.53
C GLU A 75 -20.17 -16.98 2.06
N ILE A 76 -20.51 -15.99 2.89
CA ILE A 76 -21.89 -15.81 3.40
C ILE A 76 -22.86 -15.59 2.24
N ALA A 77 -22.53 -14.70 1.30
CA ALA A 77 -23.38 -14.43 0.15
C ALA A 77 -23.59 -15.68 -0.73
N ALA A 78 -22.55 -16.49 -0.94
CA ALA A 78 -22.65 -17.74 -1.69
C ALA A 78 -23.54 -18.77 -0.98
N LEU A 79 -23.43 -18.90 0.35
CA LEU A 79 -24.27 -19.81 1.14
C LEU A 79 -25.74 -19.38 1.13
N TRP A 80 -26.03 -18.08 1.16
CA TRP A 80 -27.39 -17.56 1.16
C TRP A 80 -28.03 -17.58 -0.22
N GLY A 81 -27.27 -17.39 -1.30
CA GLY A 81 -27.76 -17.49 -2.68
C GLY A 81 -27.99 -18.91 -3.19
N ALA A 82 -27.41 -19.92 -2.52
CA ALA A 82 -27.59 -21.34 -2.84
C ALA A 82 -28.84 -21.97 -2.17
N ARG A 83 -29.59 -21.19 -1.38
CA ARG A 83 -30.80 -21.62 -0.66
C ARG A 83 -32.06 -21.06 -1.32
#